data_AF-A0A953C6M8-F1
#
_entry.id   AF-A0A953C6M8-F1
#
_cell.length_a   1.000
_cell.length_b   1.000
_cell.length_c   1.000
_cell.angle_alpha   90.00
_cell.angle_beta   90.00
_cell.angle_gamma   90.00
#
_symmetry.space_group_name_H-M   'P 1'
#
loop_
_entity.id
_entity.type
_entity.pdbx_description
1 polymer ?
#
loop_
_entity_poly.entity_id
_entity_poly.type
_entity_poly.pdbx_seq_one_letter_code
_entity_poly.pdbx_strand_id
1 'polypeptide(L)'
;MRIVSRRRSEDMPARIGPLSVLPVFLDLAGKRAVVAGGSDAAAWKAELLAAAGAHVAVCAPDEELSDGMRRLAACQPRVLLHERTWRPDDLDGASVALADAGDGDEAAVFHAAARQAGAPCNVIDKPEFCDFQFGAIVNRSPVVIGISTAGAAPILGQAIRRRIETLLPQALADWATLARRLRDRVSQRLAAGPQRRAFWEWLSERAFGPAPAPDCEREVEVWMRSAASSDTGRVTFVGAGPGDPELLTLKAVRALQAADLILFDEHVADGVLELARREAKRVAVSTVAARSGGGKTEIELMAATAGDGRRVVRLMQGGGVAFGNAVDEISALEAAGIACEIVPGVSAGIHPVPARRAGLRPVDGRAEVRALRRA
;
A
#
# COMPACT_ATOMS: atom_id res chain seq x y z
N MET A 1 -35.26 -33.05 -20.85
CA MET A 1 -34.95 -31.68 -20.42
C MET A 1 -33.73 -31.76 -19.49
N ARG A 2 -32.52 -31.50 -20.01
CA ARG A 2 -31.27 -31.57 -19.23
C ARG A 2 -31.25 -30.38 -18.27
N ILE A 3 -31.45 -30.65 -16.99
CA ILE A 3 -31.17 -29.68 -15.93
C ILE A 3 -29.65 -29.57 -15.84
N VAL A 4 -29.09 -28.55 -16.49
CA VAL A 4 -27.70 -28.16 -16.31
C VAL A 4 -27.62 -27.51 -14.93
N SER A 5 -27.12 -28.25 -13.94
CA SER A 5 -26.81 -27.69 -12.63
C SER A 5 -25.72 -26.64 -12.83
N ARG A 6 -26.07 -25.35 -12.70
CA ARG A 6 -25.10 -24.27 -12.60
C ARG A 6 -24.19 -24.62 -11.42
N ARG A 7 -22.91 -24.89 -11.68
CA ARG A 7 -21.89 -24.99 -10.62
C ARG A 7 -21.97 -23.68 -9.83
N ARG A 8 -22.23 -23.78 -8.52
CA ARG A 8 -21.95 -22.68 -7.59
C ARG A 8 -20.50 -22.27 -7.81
N SER A 9 -20.26 -21.05 -8.27
CA SER A 9 -18.92 -20.46 -8.19
C SER A 9 -18.68 -20.06 -6.73
N GLU A 10 -18.30 -21.04 -5.91
CA GLU A 10 -17.82 -20.82 -4.53
C GLU A 10 -16.38 -20.29 -4.50
N ASP A 11 -15.72 -20.15 -5.65
CA ASP A 11 -14.39 -19.53 -5.72
C ASP A 11 -14.53 -18.00 -5.77
N MET A 12 -14.76 -17.40 -4.61
CA MET A 12 -14.39 -16.00 -4.42
C MET A 12 -12.88 -15.88 -4.71
N PRO A 13 -12.44 -15.11 -5.71
CA PRO A 13 -11.02 -14.96 -6.01
C PRO A 13 -10.27 -14.57 -4.73
N ALA A 14 -9.12 -15.22 -4.52
CA ALA A 14 -8.28 -14.95 -3.36
C ALA A 14 -8.00 -13.44 -3.29
N ARG A 15 -8.27 -12.82 -2.14
CA ARG A 15 -8.09 -11.36 -1.95
C ARG A 15 -6.66 -10.89 -2.17
N ILE A 16 -5.69 -11.82 -2.16
CA ILE A 16 -4.28 -11.58 -2.40
C ILE A 16 -3.81 -12.68 -3.36
N GLY A 17 -3.32 -12.28 -4.53
CA GLY A 17 -2.68 -13.19 -5.48
C GLY A 17 -1.35 -13.76 -4.96
N PRO A 18 -0.76 -14.75 -5.64
CA PRO A 18 0.52 -15.33 -5.24
C PRO A 18 1.62 -14.25 -5.21
N LEU A 19 2.42 -14.24 -4.14
CA LEU A 19 3.59 -13.38 -3.98
C LEU A 19 4.87 -14.21 -4.11
N SER A 20 5.91 -13.65 -4.73
CA SER A 20 7.22 -14.31 -4.81
C SER A 20 7.93 -14.39 -3.46
N VAL A 21 7.75 -13.37 -2.61
CA VAL A 21 8.30 -13.27 -1.25
C VAL A 21 7.35 -12.46 -0.37
N LEU A 22 7.37 -12.70 0.94
CA LEU A 22 6.62 -11.91 1.92
C LEU A 22 7.39 -10.62 2.27
N PRO A 23 6.86 -9.42 2.00
CA PRO A 23 7.52 -8.17 2.39
C PRO A 23 7.25 -7.87 3.87
N VAL A 24 8.24 -8.12 4.72
CA VAL A 24 8.20 -7.82 6.16
C VAL A 24 9.24 -6.77 6.53
N PHE A 25 8.91 -5.92 7.51
CA PHE A 25 9.85 -4.99 8.13
C PHE A 25 10.26 -5.57 9.49
N LEU A 26 11.54 -5.91 9.64
CA LEU A 26 12.09 -6.45 10.88
C LEU A 26 12.53 -5.31 11.81
N ASP A 27 11.84 -5.14 12.94
CA ASP A 27 12.27 -4.20 13.98
C ASP A 27 13.48 -4.77 14.72
N LEU A 28 14.60 -4.04 14.67
CA LEU A 28 15.87 -4.40 15.29
C LEU A 28 16.28 -3.47 16.43
N ALA A 29 15.42 -2.52 16.82
CA ALA A 29 15.76 -1.56 17.88
C ALA A 29 16.13 -2.29 19.19
N GLY A 30 17.40 -2.16 19.60
CA GLY A 30 17.93 -2.77 20.81
C GLY A 30 18.14 -4.29 20.74
N LYS A 31 17.96 -4.91 19.58
CA LYS A 31 18.12 -6.36 19.39
C LYS A 31 19.55 -6.72 18.97
N ARG A 32 19.96 -7.95 19.26
CA ARG A 32 21.26 -8.48 18.85
C ARG A 32 21.22 -8.96 17.39
N ALA A 33 22.24 -8.61 16.62
CA ALA A 33 22.51 -9.16 15.31
C ALA A 33 23.95 -9.67 15.24
N VAL A 34 24.19 -10.70 14.44
CA VAL A 34 25.54 -11.30 14.28
C VAL A 34 25.95 -11.24 12.82
N VAL A 35 27.21 -10.86 12.59
CA VAL A 35 27.83 -10.85 11.27
C VAL A 35 29.12 -11.66 11.35
N ALA A 36 29.19 -12.78 10.64
CA ALA A 36 30.41 -13.56 10.44
C ALA A 36 31.11 -13.05 9.17
N GLY A 37 32.34 -12.57 9.30
CA GLY A 37 33.15 -12.07 8.18
C GLY A 37 33.44 -10.56 8.25
N GLY A 38 34.61 -10.19 7.72
CA GLY A 38 35.20 -8.86 7.84
C GLY A 38 35.22 -8.02 6.56
N SER A 39 34.62 -8.49 5.47
CA SER A 39 34.69 -7.82 4.16
C SER A 39 33.91 -6.51 4.09
N ASP A 40 34.10 -5.75 3.00
CA ASP A 40 33.29 -4.55 2.72
C ASP A 40 31.80 -4.87 2.51
N ALA A 41 31.49 -6.06 1.96
CA ALA A 41 30.12 -6.50 1.80
C ALA A 41 29.48 -6.77 3.18
N ALA A 42 30.20 -7.45 4.07
CA ALA A 42 29.78 -7.65 5.46
C ALA A 42 29.64 -6.31 6.21
N ALA A 43 30.57 -5.37 6.01
CA ALA A 43 30.54 -4.04 6.63
C ALA A 43 29.28 -3.26 6.23
N TRP A 44 28.93 -3.24 4.94
CA TRP A 44 27.71 -2.57 4.47
C TRP A 44 26.44 -3.15 5.13
N LYS A 45 26.38 -4.49 5.31
CA LYS A 45 25.26 -5.13 5.99
C LYS A 45 25.23 -4.83 7.48
N ALA A 46 26.38 -4.86 8.15
CA ALA A 46 26.51 -4.49 9.56
C ALA A 46 26.06 -3.04 9.79
N GLU A 47 26.42 -2.12 8.90
CA GLU A 47 25.97 -0.73 8.94
C GLU A 47 24.45 -0.62 8.83
N LEU A 48 23.85 -1.35 7.89
CA LEU A 48 22.39 -1.37 7.71
C LEU A 48 21.66 -1.89 8.95
N LEU A 49 22.16 -2.97 9.57
CA LEU A 49 21.60 -3.53 10.81
C LEU A 49 21.73 -2.54 11.97
N ALA A 50 22.89 -1.90 12.11
CA ALA A 50 23.13 -0.88 13.14
C ALA A 50 22.23 0.36 12.94
N ALA A 51 22.04 0.80 11.69
CA ALA A 51 21.14 1.90 11.33
C ALA A 51 19.66 1.58 11.63
N ALA A 52 19.28 0.30 11.58
CA ALA A 52 17.98 -0.19 12.04
C ALA A 52 17.87 -0.33 13.58
N GLY A 53 18.95 -0.03 14.32
CA GLY A 53 18.98 -0.03 15.78
C GLY A 53 19.51 -1.31 16.42
N ALA A 54 20.02 -2.27 15.65
CA ALA A 54 20.62 -3.49 16.20
C ALA A 54 21.93 -3.19 16.95
N HIS A 55 22.25 -4.01 17.94
CA HIS A 55 23.60 -4.21 18.46
C HIS A 55 24.25 -5.34 17.65
N VAL A 56 25.22 -4.99 16.82
CA VAL A 56 25.84 -5.87 15.83
C VAL A 56 27.16 -6.41 16.38
N ALA A 57 27.23 -7.71 16.60
CA ALA A 57 28.46 -8.42 16.91
C ALA A 57 29.08 -8.94 15.61
N VAL A 58 30.23 -8.41 15.23
CA VAL A 58 30.99 -8.86 14.05
C VAL A 58 32.09 -9.80 14.52
N CYS A 59 32.14 -11.00 13.95
CA CYS A 59 33.18 -11.99 14.24
C CYS A 59 34.03 -12.20 12.98
N ALA A 60 35.27 -11.72 13.02
CA ALA A 60 36.26 -11.93 11.96
C ALA A 60 37.68 -11.80 12.55
N PRO A 61 38.64 -12.66 12.16
CA PRO A 61 40.07 -12.44 12.44
C PRO A 61 40.56 -11.08 11.94
N ASP A 62 41.59 -10.52 12.57
CA ASP A 62 42.09 -9.18 12.22
C ASP A 62 42.56 -9.10 10.76
N GLU A 63 43.20 -10.16 10.27
CA GLU A 63 43.66 -10.28 8.88
C GLU A 63 42.55 -10.27 7.82
N GLU A 64 41.29 -10.57 8.20
CA GLU A 64 40.13 -10.58 7.32
C GLU A 64 39.34 -9.27 7.36
N LEU A 65 39.66 -8.36 8.29
CA LEU A 65 38.96 -7.09 8.45
C LEU A 65 39.35 -6.08 7.36
N SER A 66 38.38 -5.70 6.53
CA SER A 66 38.54 -4.61 5.58
C SER A 66 38.66 -3.25 6.26
N ASP A 67 39.22 -2.26 5.54
CA ASP A 67 39.22 -0.85 5.98
C ASP A 67 37.79 -0.31 6.19
N GLY A 68 36.83 -0.79 5.41
CA GLY A 68 35.41 -0.47 5.59
C GLY A 68 34.89 -0.93 6.94
N MET A 69 35.14 -2.20 7.31
CA MET A 69 34.70 -2.76 8.58
C MET A 69 35.34 -2.08 9.79
N ARG A 70 36.66 -1.84 9.74
CA ARG A 70 37.40 -1.15 10.81
C ARG A 70 36.87 0.26 11.05
N ARG A 71 36.61 1.02 9.98
CA ARG A 71 36.02 2.37 10.07
C ARG A 71 34.60 2.33 10.63
N LEU A 72 33.79 1.37 10.19
CA LEU A 72 32.42 1.22 10.69
C LEU A 72 32.41 0.99 12.20
N ALA A 73 33.21 0.04 12.69
CA ALA A 73 33.29 -0.25 14.13
C ALA A 73 33.79 0.94 14.95
N ALA A 74 34.74 1.73 14.43
CA ALA A 74 35.23 2.92 15.11
C ALA A 74 34.18 4.04 15.20
N CYS A 75 33.34 4.20 14.17
CA CYS A 75 32.37 5.29 14.08
C CYS A 75 30.98 4.93 14.63
N GLN A 76 30.65 3.64 14.72
CA GLN A 76 29.32 3.17 15.08
C GLN A 76 29.35 2.41 16.41
N PRO A 77 28.93 3.01 17.54
CA PRO A 77 28.98 2.37 18.86
C PRO A 77 28.11 1.12 19.01
N ARG A 78 27.21 0.88 18.06
CA ARG A 78 26.38 -0.32 18.01
C ARG A 78 27.08 -1.52 17.36
N VAL A 79 28.25 -1.32 16.75
CA VAL A 79 29.03 -2.38 16.09
C VAL A 79 30.21 -2.75 16.97
N LEU A 80 30.24 -4.00 17.44
CA LEU A 80 31.30 -4.56 18.27
C LEU A 80 32.09 -5.60 17.47
N LEU A 81 33.40 -5.41 17.36
CA LEU A 81 34.29 -6.38 16.72
C LEU A 81 34.77 -7.43 17.72
N HIS A 82 34.73 -8.68 17.29
CA HIS A 82 35.39 -9.81 17.92
C HIS A 82 36.45 -10.33 16.96
N GLU A 83 37.72 -10.10 17.29
CA GLU A 83 38.90 -10.47 16.49
C GLU A 83 39.16 -11.99 16.53
N ARG A 84 38.20 -12.75 16.00
CA ARG A 84 38.22 -14.21 15.89
C ARG A 84 37.17 -14.69 14.91
N THR A 85 37.33 -15.93 14.44
CA THR A 85 36.29 -16.63 13.70
C THR A 85 35.03 -16.81 14.57
N TRP A 86 33.88 -16.76 13.92
CA TRP A 86 32.57 -17.03 14.53
C TRP A 86 32.49 -18.48 15.03
N ARG A 87 31.59 -18.72 15.99
CA ARG A 87 31.25 -20.04 16.53
C ARG A 87 29.73 -20.18 16.60
N PRO A 88 29.16 -21.40 16.58
CA PRO A 88 27.71 -21.59 16.68
C PRO A 88 27.06 -20.84 17.86
N ASP A 89 27.69 -20.88 19.03
CA ASP A 89 27.22 -20.20 20.25
C ASP A 89 27.12 -18.67 20.11
N ASP A 90 27.81 -18.06 19.14
CA ASP A 90 27.70 -16.62 18.88
C ASP A 90 26.32 -16.23 18.35
N LEU A 91 25.60 -17.18 17.75
CA LEU A 91 24.28 -16.99 17.17
C LEU A 91 23.16 -17.04 18.22
N ASP A 92 23.47 -17.46 19.45
CA ASP A 92 22.50 -17.56 20.54
C ASP A 92 21.90 -16.17 20.87
N GLY A 93 20.57 -16.10 20.80
CA GLY A 93 19.81 -14.88 21.03
C GLY A 93 19.93 -13.84 19.92
N ALA A 94 20.55 -14.15 18.79
CA ALA A 94 20.56 -13.28 17.62
C ALA A 94 19.16 -13.20 17.00
N SER A 95 18.69 -11.98 16.73
CA SER A 95 17.44 -11.75 16.01
C SER A 95 17.61 -11.86 14.49
N VAL A 96 18.84 -11.78 14.01
CA VAL A 96 19.24 -11.96 12.60
C VAL A 96 20.73 -12.27 12.54
N ALA A 97 21.11 -13.15 11.63
CA ALA A 97 22.49 -13.60 11.43
C ALA A 97 22.92 -13.43 9.97
N LEU A 98 24.13 -12.95 9.74
CA LEU A 98 24.72 -12.78 8.40
C LEU A 98 26.08 -13.45 8.32
N ALA A 99 26.40 -14.02 7.17
CA ALA A 99 27.74 -14.52 6.90
C ALA A 99 28.25 -14.08 5.53
N ASP A 100 29.53 -13.74 5.49
CA ASP A 100 30.33 -13.71 4.29
C ASP A 100 31.18 -14.98 4.23
N ALA A 101 30.55 -16.08 3.83
CA ALA A 101 31.22 -17.38 3.74
C ALA A 101 32.10 -17.44 2.49
N GLY A 102 33.27 -18.08 2.57
CA GLY A 102 34.18 -18.28 1.44
C GLY A 102 33.64 -19.27 0.41
N ASP A 103 33.09 -20.39 0.86
CA ASP A 103 32.57 -21.46 -0.01
C ASP A 103 31.18 -21.98 0.41
N GLY A 104 30.67 -22.99 -0.31
CA GLY A 104 29.37 -23.57 -0.05
C GLY A 104 29.30 -24.43 1.22
N ASP A 105 30.42 -25.03 1.63
CA ASP A 105 30.47 -25.87 2.83
C ASP A 105 30.41 -25.00 4.08
N GLU A 106 31.17 -23.91 4.11
CA GLU A 106 31.10 -22.91 5.18
C GLU A 106 29.70 -22.27 5.26
N ALA A 107 29.10 -21.96 4.11
CA ALA A 107 27.74 -21.41 4.05
C ALA A 107 26.70 -22.38 4.61
N ALA A 108 26.82 -23.68 4.31
CA ALA A 108 25.95 -24.72 4.84
C ALA A 108 26.10 -24.87 6.36
N VAL A 109 27.32 -24.83 6.88
CA VAL A 109 27.61 -24.88 8.33
C VAL A 109 27.00 -23.67 9.04
N PHE A 110 27.17 -22.46 8.51
CA PHE A 110 26.57 -21.25 9.07
C PHE A 110 25.03 -21.30 9.04
N HIS A 111 24.45 -21.69 7.91
CA HIS A 111 23.00 -21.80 7.76
C HIS A 111 22.40 -22.81 8.76
N ALA A 112 23.04 -23.97 8.93
CA ALA A 112 22.60 -24.97 9.91
C ALA A 112 22.68 -24.45 11.36
N ALA A 113 23.77 -23.77 11.71
CA ALA A 113 23.95 -23.18 13.04
C ALA A 113 22.92 -22.08 13.32
N ALA A 114 22.67 -21.17 12.37
CA ALA A 114 21.67 -20.12 12.52
C ALA A 114 20.25 -20.69 12.69
N ARG A 115 19.91 -21.74 11.92
CA ARG A 115 18.64 -22.45 12.06
C ARG A 115 18.49 -23.10 13.43
N GLN A 116 19.57 -23.68 13.98
CA GLN A 116 19.57 -24.26 15.32
C GLN A 116 19.35 -23.21 16.41
N ALA A 117 19.94 -22.02 16.24
CA ALA A 117 19.75 -20.88 17.14
C ALA A 117 18.38 -20.16 16.97
N GLY A 118 17.61 -20.51 15.94
CA GLY A 118 16.34 -19.86 15.61
C GLY A 118 16.50 -18.44 15.02
N ALA A 119 17.69 -18.10 14.52
CA ALA A 119 17.99 -16.81 13.93
C ALA A 119 17.83 -16.88 12.39
N PRO A 120 16.95 -16.05 11.77
CA PRO A 120 16.89 -15.94 10.32
C PRO A 120 18.25 -15.53 9.75
N CYS A 121 18.74 -16.24 8.73
CA CYS A 121 20.06 -15.98 8.18
C CYS A 121 20.07 -15.48 6.73
N ASN A 122 21.12 -14.74 6.38
CA ASN A 122 21.44 -14.39 5.00
C ASN A 122 22.94 -14.52 4.78
N VAL A 123 23.32 -15.35 3.81
CA VAL A 123 24.71 -15.56 3.40
C VAL A 123 24.97 -14.78 2.11
N ILE A 124 25.99 -13.93 2.13
CA ILE A 124 26.32 -13.05 1.00
C ILE A 124 26.62 -13.89 -0.24
N ASP A 125 26.06 -13.46 -1.38
CA ASP A 125 26.20 -14.09 -2.70
C ASP A 125 25.81 -15.57 -2.80
N LYS A 126 25.12 -16.12 -1.78
CA LYS A 126 24.69 -17.52 -1.71
C LYS A 126 23.20 -17.65 -1.38
N PRO A 127 22.32 -17.43 -2.36
CA PRO A 127 20.87 -17.35 -2.13
C PRO A 127 20.24 -18.66 -1.64
N GLU A 128 20.81 -19.83 -1.95
CA GLU A 128 20.33 -21.12 -1.43
C GLU A 128 20.47 -21.28 0.10
N PHE A 129 21.33 -20.48 0.74
CA PHE A 129 21.56 -20.50 2.19
C PHE A 129 20.95 -19.26 2.90
N CYS A 130 19.90 -18.67 2.31
CA CYS A 130 19.26 -17.47 2.83
C CYS A 130 17.78 -17.69 3.17
N ASP A 131 17.37 -17.33 4.39
CA ASP A 131 15.96 -17.29 4.81
C ASP A 131 15.25 -16.00 4.37
N PHE A 132 16.04 -14.94 4.12
CA PHE A 132 15.54 -13.65 3.67
C PHE A 132 16.54 -12.96 2.73
N GLN A 133 16.06 -11.94 2.04
CA GLN A 133 16.85 -11.17 1.08
C GLN A 133 16.77 -9.68 1.38
N PHE A 134 17.86 -8.97 1.12
CA PHE A 134 17.86 -7.51 1.15
C PHE A 134 17.41 -6.96 -0.20
N GLY A 135 16.40 -6.09 -0.17
CA GLY A 135 15.96 -5.33 -1.33
C GLY A 135 16.68 -3.99 -1.48
N ALA A 136 16.33 -3.24 -2.51
CA ALA A 136 16.66 -1.82 -2.56
C ALA A 136 15.80 -1.06 -1.54
N ILE A 137 16.40 -0.08 -0.84
CA ILE A 137 15.74 0.65 0.24
C ILE A 137 15.65 2.13 -0.12
N VAL A 138 14.46 2.71 0.02
CA VAL A 138 14.27 4.17 0.07
C VAL A 138 14.06 4.56 1.53
N ASN A 139 14.96 5.37 2.06
CA ASN A 139 14.92 5.80 3.46
C ASN A 139 14.41 7.25 3.58
N ARG A 140 13.28 7.42 4.28
CA ARG A 140 12.69 8.68 4.75
C ARG A 140 12.26 8.52 6.21
N SER A 141 13.12 7.86 7.01
CA SER A 141 12.81 7.39 8.37
C SER A 141 12.01 8.44 9.16
N PRO A 142 10.88 8.07 9.77
CA PRO A 142 10.40 6.69 9.98
C PRO A 142 9.68 6.04 8.80
N VAL A 143 9.56 6.72 7.64
CA VAL A 143 8.99 6.13 6.43
C VAL A 143 10.07 5.36 5.68
N VAL A 144 9.86 4.06 5.46
CA VAL A 144 10.81 3.17 4.77
C VAL A 144 10.08 2.40 3.70
N ILE A 145 10.70 2.26 2.52
CA ILE A 145 10.20 1.41 1.43
C ILE A 145 11.26 0.39 1.07
N GLY A 146 10.87 -0.89 1.11
CA GLY A 146 11.66 -2.00 0.59
C GLY A 146 11.17 -2.40 -0.80
N ILE A 147 12.12 -2.62 -1.72
CA ILE A 147 11.86 -3.01 -3.11
C ILE A 147 12.57 -4.33 -3.36
N SER A 148 11.81 -5.39 -3.66
CA SER A 148 12.36 -6.70 -4.03
C SER A 148 12.04 -7.05 -5.48
N THR A 149 13.02 -7.62 -6.16
CA THR A 149 12.85 -8.29 -7.46
C THR A 149 13.09 -9.80 -7.34
N ALA A 150 13.06 -10.33 -6.11
CA ALA A 150 13.38 -11.73 -5.79
C ALA A 150 14.70 -12.21 -6.41
N GLY A 151 15.70 -11.32 -6.46
CA GLY A 151 17.01 -11.57 -7.07
C GLY A 151 17.04 -11.54 -8.61
N ALA A 152 15.89 -11.48 -9.30
CA ALA A 152 15.83 -11.63 -10.76
C ALA A 152 16.42 -10.44 -11.54
N ALA A 153 16.35 -9.22 -10.99
CA ALA A 153 16.80 -8.03 -11.70
C ALA A 153 17.26 -6.91 -10.74
N PRO A 154 18.54 -6.92 -10.30
CA PRO A 154 19.09 -5.88 -9.43
C PRO A 154 19.00 -4.48 -10.05
N ILE A 155 19.28 -4.36 -11.35
CA ILE A 155 19.23 -3.09 -12.09
C ILE A 155 17.81 -2.51 -12.13
N LEU A 156 16.79 -3.36 -12.30
CA LEU A 156 15.39 -2.95 -12.24
C LEU A 156 15.02 -2.44 -10.85
N GLY A 157 15.45 -3.13 -9.79
CA GLY A 157 15.27 -2.68 -8.40
C GLY A 157 15.85 -1.28 -8.16
N GLN A 158 17.04 -1.00 -8.70
CA GLN A 158 17.65 0.33 -8.62
C GLN A 158 16.90 1.39 -9.44
N ALA A 159 16.38 1.03 -10.61
CA ALA A 159 15.58 1.95 -11.42
C ALA A 159 14.27 2.34 -10.71
N ILE A 160 13.58 1.38 -10.10
CA ILE A 160 12.38 1.61 -9.28
C ILE A 160 12.73 2.51 -8.08
N ARG A 161 13.83 2.20 -7.37
CA ARG A 161 14.31 3.01 -6.24
C ARG A 161 14.52 4.47 -6.64
N ARG A 162 15.26 4.74 -7.72
CA ARG A 162 15.51 6.10 -8.21
C ARG A 162 14.21 6.85 -8.51
N ARG A 163 13.23 6.19 -9.12
CA ARG A 163 11.94 6.83 -9.42
C ARG A 163 11.17 7.16 -8.14
N ILE A 164 11.14 6.25 -7.16
CA ILE A 164 10.48 6.48 -5.88
C ILE A 164 11.18 7.60 -5.09
N GLU A 165 12.51 7.66 -5.10
CA GLU A 165 13.27 8.75 -4.46
C GLU A 165 12.88 10.14 -4.99
N THR A 166 12.54 10.25 -6.28
CA THR A 166 12.06 11.52 -6.89
C THR A 166 10.62 11.87 -6.51
N LEU A 167 9.81 10.89 -6.11
CA LEU A 167 8.41 11.08 -5.73
C LEU A 167 8.22 11.39 -4.25
N LEU A 168 9.20 11.03 -3.41
CA LEU A 168 9.08 11.11 -1.95
C LEU A 168 9.94 12.25 -1.37
N PRO A 169 9.30 13.35 -0.92
CA PRO A 169 10.00 14.47 -0.29
C PRO A 169 10.78 14.05 0.95
N GLN A 170 11.87 14.77 1.25
CA GLN A 170 12.59 14.59 2.53
C GLN A 170 11.73 14.95 3.74
N ALA A 171 10.83 15.93 3.57
CA ALA A 171 9.87 16.40 4.57
C ALA A 171 8.93 15.30 5.13
N LEU A 172 8.80 14.15 4.46
CA LEU A 172 8.00 13.02 4.96
C LEU A 172 8.45 12.55 6.34
N ALA A 173 9.74 12.65 6.65
CA ALA A 173 10.27 12.32 7.98
C ALA A 173 9.66 13.22 9.07
N ASP A 174 9.57 14.52 8.81
CA ASP A 174 9.02 15.51 9.73
C ASP A 174 7.50 15.32 9.91
N TRP A 175 6.79 15.07 8.80
CA TRP A 175 5.35 14.78 8.82
C TRP A 175 5.03 13.50 9.59
N ALA A 176 5.82 12.43 9.43
CA ALA A 176 5.63 11.19 10.17
C ALA A 176 5.97 11.34 11.66
N THR A 177 6.94 12.18 11.99
CA THR A 177 7.26 12.56 13.38
C THR A 177 6.13 13.36 14.01
N LEU A 178 5.57 14.32 13.28
CA LEU A 178 4.38 15.07 13.69
C LEU A 178 3.17 14.13 13.90
N ALA A 179 2.89 13.24 12.94
CA ALA A 179 1.83 12.25 13.03
C ALA A 179 1.92 11.40 14.32
N ARG A 180 3.12 10.96 14.68
CA ARG A 180 3.36 10.19 15.91
C ARG A 180 2.99 10.98 17.17
N ARG A 181 3.37 12.25 17.25
CA ARG A 181 3.02 13.15 18.37
C ARG A 181 1.53 13.44 18.46
N LEU A 182 0.85 13.51 17.31
CA LEU A 182 -0.58 13.82 17.23
C LEU A 182 -1.47 12.60 17.49
N ARG A 183 -0.96 11.37 17.34
CA ARG A 183 -1.75 10.13 17.37
C ARG A 183 -2.67 10.01 18.59
N ASP A 184 -2.14 10.27 19.78
CA ASP A 184 -2.91 10.12 21.02
C ASP A 184 -3.95 11.23 21.17
N ARG A 185 -3.58 12.48 20.85
CA ARG A 185 -4.50 13.64 20.83
C ARG A 185 -5.67 13.45 19.88
N VAL A 186 -5.39 12.96 18.66
CA VAL A 186 -6.39 12.64 17.64
C VAL A 186 -7.33 11.54 18.12
N SER A 187 -6.76 10.51 18.77
CA SER A 187 -7.55 9.41 19.30
C SER A 187 -8.46 9.82 20.47
N GLN A 188 -8.04 10.80 21.27
CA GLN A 188 -8.84 11.33 22.38
C GLN A 188 -9.95 12.28 21.92
N ARG A 189 -9.73 13.05 20.84
CA ARG A 189 -10.67 14.11 20.40
C ARG A 189 -11.61 13.71 19.28
N LEU A 190 -11.22 12.79 18.42
CA LEU A 190 -12.03 12.37 17.26
C LEU A 190 -12.58 10.97 17.47
N ALA A 191 -13.84 10.77 17.08
CA ALA A 191 -14.48 9.46 17.08
C ALA A 191 -13.75 8.50 16.14
N ALA A 192 -13.67 7.22 16.52
CA ALA A 192 -13.08 6.19 15.67
C ALA A 192 -13.87 6.07 14.35
N GLY A 193 -13.17 5.80 13.24
CA GLY A 193 -13.80 5.66 11.93
C GLY A 193 -13.67 6.91 11.05
N PRO A 194 -14.76 7.53 10.56
CA PRO A 194 -14.71 8.61 9.56
C PRO A 194 -13.88 9.84 9.96
N GLN A 195 -14.08 10.38 11.16
CA GLN A 195 -13.40 11.60 11.60
C GLN A 195 -11.88 11.41 11.68
N ARG A 196 -11.42 10.34 12.33
CA ARG A 196 -9.98 10.00 12.37
C ARG A 196 -9.40 9.76 10.98
N ARG A 197 -10.14 9.12 10.07
CA ARG A 197 -9.65 8.91 8.70
C ARG A 197 -9.53 10.21 7.92
N ALA A 198 -10.55 11.08 7.98
CA ALA A 198 -10.51 12.38 7.35
C ALA A 198 -9.32 13.21 7.85
N PHE A 199 -9.00 13.11 9.14
CA PHE A 199 -7.81 13.74 9.72
C PHE A 199 -6.52 13.20 9.09
N TRP A 200 -6.36 11.88 9.04
CA TRP A 200 -5.14 11.27 8.50
C TRP A 200 -5.00 11.50 6.99
N GLU A 201 -6.11 11.49 6.23
CA GLU A 201 -6.12 11.86 4.81
C GLU A 201 -5.66 13.32 4.61
N TRP A 202 -6.25 14.26 5.37
CA TRP A 202 -5.87 15.67 5.34
C TRP A 202 -4.38 15.88 5.68
N LEU A 203 -3.86 15.17 6.67
CA LEU A 203 -2.45 15.22 7.05
C LEU A 203 -1.57 14.61 5.94
N SER A 204 -1.97 13.48 5.36
CA SER A 204 -1.25 12.79 4.29
C SER A 204 -1.15 13.63 3.02
N GLU A 205 -2.20 14.35 2.64
CA GLU A 205 -2.16 15.27 1.49
C GLU A 205 -1.08 16.35 1.65
N ARG A 206 -0.95 16.88 2.86
CA ARG A 206 0.09 17.87 3.20
C ARG A 206 1.49 17.27 3.25
N ALA A 207 1.60 15.98 3.57
CA ALA A 207 2.88 15.30 3.76
C ALA A 207 3.74 15.22 2.48
N PHE A 208 3.11 15.38 1.31
CA PHE A 208 3.82 15.45 0.02
C PHE A 208 4.21 16.88 -0.40
N GLY A 209 3.93 17.88 0.44
CA GLY A 209 4.36 19.26 0.28
C GLY A 209 5.64 19.59 1.04
N PRO A 210 5.85 20.88 1.37
CA PRO A 210 6.94 21.32 2.25
C PRO A 210 6.88 20.67 3.64
N ALA A 211 7.98 20.78 4.39
CA ALA A 211 8.01 20.37 5.79
C ALA A 211 6.94 21.11 6.63
N PRO A 212 6.42 20.51 7.72
CA PRO A 212 5.45 21.17 8.58
C PRO A 212 6.00 22.50 9.09
N ALA A 213 5.24 23.58 8.95
CA ALA A 213 5.60 24.88 9.51
C ALA A 213 5.68 24.81 11.05
N PRO A 214 6.46 25.69 11.71
CA PRO A 214 6.58 25.70 13.18
C PRO A 214 5.24 25.80 13.93
N ASP A 215 4.23 26.42 13.32
CA ASP A 215 2.88 26.62 13.86
C ASP A 215 1.86 25.62 13.33
N CYS A 216 2.29 24.59 12.59
CA CYS A 216 1.40 23.57 12.02
C CYS A 216 0.48 22.93 13.07
N GLU A 217 0.93 22.78 14.32
CA GLU A 217 0.06 22.28 15.40
C GLU A 217 -1.19 23.14 15.66
N ARG A 218 -1.13 24.45 15.42
CA ARG A 218 -2.31 25.33 15.53
C ARG A 218 -3.29 25.04 14.40
N GLU A 219 -2.81 24.84 13.17
CA GLU A 219 -3.66 24.45 12.05
C GLU A 219 -4.34 23.11 12.30
N VAL A 220 -3.60 22.13 12.84
CA VAL A 220 -4.14 20.83 13.27
C VAL A 220 -5.25 21.01 14.31
N GLU A 221 -5.05 21.87 15.31
CA GLU A 221 -6.07 22.15 16.35
C GLU A 221 -7.32 22.84 15.80
N VAL A 222 -7.17 23.74 14.83
CA VAL A 222 -8.31 24.38 14.16
C VAL A 222 -9.08 23.34 13.34
N TRP A 223 -8.36 22.51 12.57
CA TRP A 223 -8.97 21.46 11.77
C TRP A 223 -9.72 20.43 12.62
N MET A 224 -9.12 19.95 13.71
CA MET A 224 -9.75 18.98 14.61
C MET A 224 -11.06 19.52 15.20
N ARG A 225 -11.12 20.81 15.53
CA ARG A 225 -12.35 21.47 16.00
C ARG A 225 -13.42 21.53 14.91
N SER A 226 -13.06 21.87 13.67
CA SER A 226 -14.02 21.90 12.56
C SER A 226 -14.48 20.51 12.12
N ALA A 227 -13.60 19.52 12.16
CA ALA A 227 -13.90 18.17 11.70
C ALA A 227 -14.79 17.41 12.68
N ALA A 228 -14.64 17.67 13.99
CA ALA A 228 -15.56 17.16 15.00
C ALA A 228 -17.02 17.66 14.79
N SER A 229 -17.21 18.73 14.01
CA SER A 229 -18.53 19.24 13.63
C SER A 229 -19.04 18.83 12.24
N SER A 230 -18.21 18.19 11.40
CA SER A 230 -18.54 17.83 10.02
C SER A 230 -18.76 16.33 9.86
N ASP A 231 -19.89 15.83 10.35
CA ASP A 231 -20.14 14.39 10.53
C ASP A 231 -20.98 13.74 9.42
N THR A 232 -21.09 14.36 8.24
CA THR A 232 -21.97 13.80 7.20
C THR A 232 -21.24 12.80 6.33
N GLY A 233 -21.57 11.52 6.53
CA GLY A 233 -21.27 10.48 5.57
C GLY A 233 -21.96 10.77 4.25
N ARG A 234 -21.47 10.15 3.18
CA ARG A 234 -21.97 10.39 1.83
C ARG A 234 -22.00 9.11 1.03
N VAL A 235 -22.85 9.11 0.00
CA VAL A 235 -22.91 8.04 -0.99
C VAL A 235 -22.37 8.58 -2.31
N THR A 236 -21.35 7.92 -2.87
CA THR A 236 -20.78 8.25 -4.16
C THR A 236 -21.13 7.16 -5.17
N PHE A 237 -21.89 7.53 -6.21
CA PHE A 237 -22.23 6.68 -7.33
C PHE A 237 -21.12 6.73 -8.37
N VAL A 238 -20.50 5.59 -8.66
CA VAL A 238 -19.28 5.50 -9.46
C VAL A 238 -19.51 4.58 -10.65
N GLY A 239 -19.24 5.08 -11.86
CA GLY A 239 -19.16 4.24 -13.06
C GLY A 239 -17.85 3.44 -13.11
N ALA A 240 -17.95 2.12 -13.16
CA ALA A 240 -16.83 1.19 -13.17
C ALA A 240 -16.12 1.09 -14.54
N GLY A 241 -16.69 1.69 -15.59
CA GLY A 241 -16.16 1.53 -16.94
C GLY A 241 -16.59 0.22 -17.61
N PRO A 242 -15.99 -0.13 -18.76
CA PRO A 242 -16.29 -1.35 -19.50
C PRO A 242 -15.66 -2.62 -18.89
N GLY A 243 -14.83 -2.50 -17.85
CA GLY A 243 -14.22 -3.62 -17.12
C GLY A 243 -12.69 -3.55 -16.99
N ASP A 244 -12.01 -2.81 -17.87
CA ASP A 244 -10.57 -2.54 -17.76
C ASP A 244 -10.30 -1.56 -16.60
N PRO A 245 -9.52 -1.94 -15.57
CA PRO A 245 -9.20 -1.06 -14.45
C PRO A 245 -8.51 0.24 -14.86
N GLU A 246 -7.76 0.25 -15.97
CA GLU A 246 -7.10 1.46 -16.48
C GLU A 246 -8.07 2.49 -17.08
N LEU A 247 -9.31 2.07 -17.38
CA LEU A 247 -10.37 2.95 -17.87
C LEU A 247 -11.23 3.56 -16.76
N LEU A 248 -10.89 3.30 -15.49
CA LEU A 248 -11.47 4.06 -14.38
C LEU A 248 -10.99 5.50 -14.40
N THR A 249 -11.91 6.41 -14.08
CA THR A 249 -11.53 7.81 -13.89
C THR A 249 -10.69 7.95 -12.61
N LEU A 250 -9.78 8.92 -12.58
CA LEU A 250 -8.99 9.20 -11.36
C LEU A 250 -9.89 9.51 -10.15
N LYS A 251 -11.05 10.13 -10.38
CA LYS A 251 -12.03 10.41 -9.33
C LYS A 251 -12.69 9.13 -8.80
N ALA A 252 -12.96 8.15 -9.67
CA ALA A 252 -13.48 6.85 -9.28
C ALA A 252 -12.48 6.08 -8.41
N VAL A 253 -11.21 6.06 -8.80
CA VAL A 253 -10.14 5.44 -8.01
C VAL A 253 -10.04 6.07 -6.62
N ARG A 254 -10.05 7.42 -6.53
CA ARG A 254 -10.05 8.12 -5.23
C ARG A 254 -11.26 7.77 -4.38
N ALA A 255 -12.45 7.67 -4.98
CA ALA A 255 -13.66 7.27 -4.26
C ALA A 255 -13.55 5.84 -3.71
N LEU A 256 -13.04 4.89 -4.50
CA LEU A 256 -12.82 3.49 -4.08
C LEU A 256 -11.76 3.35 -2.98
N GLN A 257 -10.73 4.19 -2.99
CA GLN A 257 -9.70 4.22 -1.95
C GLN A 257 -10.19 4.88 -0.64
N ALA A 258 -11.16 5.79 -0.74
CA ALA A 258 -11.77 6.47 0.41
C ALA A 258 -12.94 5.69 1.05
N ALA A 259 -13.53 4.73 0.32
CA ALA A 259 -14.77 4.04 0.70
C ALA A 259 -14.62 3.14 1.94
N ASP A 260 -15.64 3.14 2.79
CA ASP A 260 -15.82 2.17 3.87
C ASP A 260 -16.61 0.96 3.45
N LEU A 261 -17.58 1.21 2.57
CA LEU A 261 -18.49 0.23 2.04
C LEU A 261 -18.56 0.44 0.54
N ILE A 262 -18.37 -0.64 -0.21
CA ILE A 262 -18.53 -0.68 -1.67
C ILE A 262 -19.67 -1.64 -1.95
N LEU A 263 -20.80 -1.10 -2.39
CA LEU A 263 -21.88 -1.87 -3.02
C LEU A 263 -21.59 -1.93 -4.51
N PHE A 264 -21.51 -3.13 -5.08
CA PHE A 264 -21.17 -3.30 -6.49
C PHE A 264 -22.12 -4.26 -7.22
N ASP A 265 -22.30 -4.03 -8.51
CA ASP A 265 -23.06 -4.92 -9.38
C ASP A 265 -22.26 -6.19 -9.69
N GLU A 266 -22.95 -7.32 -9.96
CA GLU A 266 -22.31 -8.62 -10.24
C GLU A 266 -21.38 -8.62 -11.46
N HIS A 267 -21.54 -7.65 -12.37
CA HIS A 267 -20.78 -7.57 -13.62
C HIS A 267 -19.52 -6.70 -13.52
N VAL A 268 -19.25 -6.09 -12.35
CA VAL A 268 -18.03 -5.32 -12.13
C VAL A 268 -16.83 -6.27 -12.09
N ALA A 269 -15.81 -5.98 -12.90
CA ALA A 269 -14.60 -6.80 -12.98
C ALA A 269 -13.78 -6.76 -11.68
N ASP A 270 -13.15 -7.89 -11.32
CA ASP A 270 -12.36 -7.99 -10.08
C ASP A 270 -11.20 -7.00 -10.02
N GLY A 271 -10.52 -6.75 -11.16
CA GLY A 271 -9.41 -5.78 -11.22
C GLY A 271 -9.83 -4.35 -10.84
N VAL A 272 -11.10 -3.96 -11.05
CA VAL A 272 -11.64 -2.68 -10.59
C VAL A 272 -11.76 -2.68 -9.06
N LEU A 273 -12.22 -3.79 -8.48
CA LEU A 273 -12.34 -3.96 -7.03
C LEU A 273 -10.97 -4.06 -6.33
N GLU A 274 -9.92 -4.51 -7.02
CA GLU A 274 -8.56 -4.54 -6.49
C GLU A 274 -7.98 -3.14 -6.22
N LEU A 275 -8.43 -2.12 -6.96
CA LEU A 275 -8.03 -0.72 -6.75
C LEU A 275 -8.66 -0.08 -5.50
N ALA A 276 -9.68 -0.73 -4.92
CA ALA A 276 -10.30 -0.27 -3.70
C ALA A 276 -9.42 -0.48 -2.48
N ARG A 277 -9.69 0.32 -1.43
CA ARG A 277 -9.07 0.15 -0.11
C ARG A 277 -9.22 -1.30 0.38
N ARG A 278 -8.14 -1.85 0.97
CA ARG A 278 -8.10 -3.25 1.43
C ARG A 278 -9.08 -3.54 2.56
N GLU A 279 -9.30 -2.57 3.44
CA GLU A 279 -10.18 -2.65 4.60
C GLU A 279 -11.64 -2.27 4.26
N ALA A 280 -11.94 -1.84 3.02
CA ALA A 280 -13.31 -1.53 2.63
C ALA A 280 -14.15 -2.80 2.63
N LYS A 281 -15.34 -2.73 3.24
CA LYS A 281 -16.33 -3.80 3.15
C LYS A 281 -16.88 -3.83 1.74
N ARG A 282 -16.82 -4.97 1.07
CA ARG A 282 -17.35 -5.15 -0.30
C ARG A 282 -18.59 -6.02 -0.23
N VAL A 283 -19.69 -5.57 -0.83
CA VAL A 283 -20.97 -6.28 -0.82
C VAL A 283 -21.55 -6.24 -2.22
N ALA A 284 -21.78 -7.41 -2.82
CA ALA A 284 -22.52 -7.49 -4.08
C ALA A 284 -23.99 -7.13 -3.83
N VAL A 285 -24.58 -6.32 -4.70
CA VAL A 285 -25.99 -5.90 -4.61
C VAL A 285 -26.94 -7.10 -4.57
N SER A 286 -26.68 -8.11 -5.39
CA SER A 286 -27.46 -9.35 -5.40
C SER A 286 -27.46 -10.08 -4.04
N THR A 287 -26.36 -9.99 -3.30
CA THR A 287 -26.25 -10.56 -1.94
C THR A 287 -27.08 -9.79 -0.93
N VAL A 288 -27.24 -8.47 -1.11
CA VAL A 288 -28.18 -7.68 -0.29
C VAL A 288 -29.59 -8.15 -0.60
N ALA A 289 -30.01 -8.10 -1.86
CA ALA A 289 -31.35 -8.50 -2.30
C ALA A 289 -31.76 -9.92 -1.84
N ALA A 290 -30.84 -10.89 -1.92
CA ALA A 290 -31.10 -12.27 -1.50
C ALA A 290 -31.27 -12.41 0.03
N ARG A 291 -30.59 -11.58 0.83
CA ARG A 291 -30.69 -11.58 2.30
C ARG A 291 -31.88 -10.78 2.81
N SER A 292 -32.40 -9.88 1.99
CA SER A 292 -33.39 -8.91 2.45
C SER A 292 -34.71 -9.55 2.82
N GLY A 293 -35.23 -10.57 2.11
CA GLY A 293 -36.51 -11.20 2.45
C GLY A 293 -37.67 -10.22 2.77
N GLY A 294 -37.58 -8.95 2.31
CA GLY A 294 -38.48 -7.85 2.67
C GLY A 294 -38.00 -6.80 3.70
N GLY A 295 -36.77 -6.85 4.24
CA GLY A 295 -36.39 -6.05 5.43
C GLY A 295 -35.13 -5.17 5.40
N LYS A 296 -34.24 -5.27 4.40
CA LYS A 296 -33.16 -4.27 4.19
C LYS A 296 -32.86 -4.05 2.72
N THR A 297 -33.34 -2.96 2.13
CA THR A 297 -32.98 -2.58 0.75
C THR A 297 -31.51 -2.13 0.65
N GLU A 298 -30.96 -2.14 -0.57
CA GLU A 298 -29.63 -1.54 -0.83
C GLU A 298 -29.58 -0.08 -0.38
N ILE A 299 -30.68 0.66 -0.58
CA ILE A 299 -30.89 2.04 -0.13
C ILE A 299 -30.76 2.14 1.39
N GLU A 300 -31.43 1.28 2.16
CA GLU A 300 -31.33 1.29 3.63
C GLU A 300 -29.91 1.00 4.13
N LEU A 301 -29.18 0.08 3.47
CA LEU A 301 -27.80 -0.20 3.82
C LEU A 301 -26.91 1.02 3.55
N MET A 302 -27.08 1.68 2.40
CA MET A 302 -26.35 2.90 2.05
C MET A 302 -26.69 4.03 3.02
N ALA A 303 -27.98 4.26 3.30
CA ALA A 303 -28.46 5.30 4.19
C ALA A 303 -27.97 5.10 5.63
N ALA A 304 -28.10 3.90 6.19
CA ALA A 304 -27.61 3.59 7.53
C ALA A 304 -26.09 3.77 7.63
N THR A 305 -25.35 3.28 6.62
CA THR A 305 -23.88 3.38 6.63
C THR A 305 -23.43 4.84 6.51
N ALA A 306 -24.05 5.61 5.61
CA ALA A 306 -23.75 7.03 5.45
C ALA A 306 -24.21 7.87 6.66
N GLY A 307 -25.33 7.49 7.29
CA GLY A 307 -25.82 8.09 8.54
C GLY A 307 -24.83 7.93 9.70
N ASP A 308 -24.05 6.84 9.73
CA ASP A 308 -22.94 6.65 10.67
C ASP A 308 -21.67 7.45 10.31
N GLY A 309 -21.78 8.45 9.44
CA GLY A 309 -20.66 9.27 8.97
C GLY A 309 -19.75 8.59 7.94
N ARG A 310 -20.06 7.36 7.51
CA ARG A 310 -19.17 6.57 6.63
C ARG A 310 -19.34 6.93 5.15
N ARG A 311 -18.29 6.66 4.37
CA ARG A 311 -18.30 6.88 2.92
C ARG A 311 -18.72 5.60 2.22
N VAL A 312 -19.80 5.67 1.46
CA VAL A 312 -20.33 4.54 0.71
C VAL A 312 -20.07 4.78 -0.78
N VAL A 313 -19.56 3.78 -1.47
CA VAL A 313 -19.49 3.77 -2.94
C VAL A 313 -20.52 2.80 -3.47
N ARG A 314 -21.40 3.29 -4.34
CA ARG A 314 -22.27 2.49 -5.20
C ARG A 314 -21.59 2.36 -6.55
N LEU A 315 -20.88 1.26 -6.76
CA LEU A 315 -20.10 0.98 -7.97
C LEU A 315 -20.99 0.26 -9.00
N MET A 316 -21.20 0.92 -10.13
CA MET A 316 -22.11 0.48 -11.19
C MET A 316 -21.34 0.14 -12.45
N GLN A 317 -21.75 -0.88 -13.18
CA GLN A 317 -21.10 -1.22 -14.45
C GLN A 317 -21.25 -0.10 -15.49
N GLY A 318 -20.21 0.18 -16.28
CA GLY A 318 -20.25 1.16 -17.37
C GLY A 318 -20.12 2.62 -16.93
N GLY A 319 -20.89 3.50 -17.60
CA GLY A 319 -20.74 4.96 -17.50
C GLY A 319 -21.26 5.61 -16.22
N GLY A 320 -21.86 4.82 -15.31
CA GLY A 320 -22.53 5.30 -14.11
C GLY A 320 -24.03 5.59 -14.32
N VAL A 321 -24.53 6.61 -13.61
CA VAL A 321 -25.95 6.94 -13.33
C VAL A 321 -26.86 7.12 -14.56
N ALA A 322 -26.31 7.14 -15.76
CA ALA A 322 -27.10 7.17 -17.00
C ALA A 322 -27.88 5.85 -17.27
N PHE A 323 -27.60 4.78 -16.51
CA PHE A 323 -28.23 3.47 -16.71
C PHE A 323 -28.66 2.85 -15.36
N GLY A 324 -29.93 2.43 -15.26
CA GLY A 324 -30.45 1.64 -14.13
C GLY A 324 -31.19 2.44 -13.05
N ASN A 325 -31.38 1.82 -11.88
CA ASN A 325 -32.19 2.32 -10.75
C ASN A 325 -31.49 3.41 -9.93
N ALA A 326 -30.30 3.88 -10.32
CA ALA A 326 -29.52 4.80 -9.51
C ALA A 326 -30.19 6.15 -9.29
N VAL A 327 -31.04 6.60 -10.22
CA VAL A 327 -31.85 7.81 -10.01
C VAL A 327 -32.82 7.62 -8.84
N ASP A 328 -33.45 6.46 -8.73
CA ASP A 328 -34.36 6.14 -7.63
C ASP A 328 -33.59 5.98 -6.30
N GLU A 329 -32.43 5.32 -6.34
CA GLU A 329 -31.53 5.20 -5.17
C GLU A 329 -31.09 6.58 -4.66
N ILE A 330 -30.64 7.47 -5.55
CA ILE A 330 -30.22 8.84 -5.21
C ILE A 330 -31.40 9.62 -4.63
N SER A 331 -32.57 9.58 -5.29
CA SER A 331 -33.75 10.31 -4.83
C SER A 331 -34.17 9.88 -3.42
N ALA A 332 -34.12 8.57 -3.13
CA ALA A 332 -34.44 8.04 -1.81
C ALA A 332 -33.41 8.43 -0.75
N LEU A 333 -32.11 8.45 -1.09
CA LEU A 333 -31.05 8.87 -0.19
C LEU A 333 -31.09 10.37 0.12
N GLU A 334 -31.34 11.20 -0.89
CA GLU A 334 -31.52 12.65 -0.72
C GLU A 334 -32.75 12.96 0.14
N ALA A 335 -33.86 12.23 -0.04
CA ALA A 335 -35.03 12.33 0.82
C ALA A 335 -34.74 11.94 2.29
N ALA A 336 -33.76 11.05 2.51
CA ALA A 336 -33.25 10.70 3.83
C ALA A 336 -32.18 11.68 4.37
N GLY A 337 -31.88 12.77 3.65
CA GLY A 337 -30.89 13.76 4.05
C GLY A 337 -29.44 13.32 3.85
N ILE A 338 -29.20 12.28 3.06
CA ILE A 338 -27.86 11.75 2.79
C ILE A 338 -27.26 12.45 1.57
N ALA A 339 -26.06 13.00 1.73
CA ALA A 339 -25.34 13.64 0.64
C ALA A 339 -24.95 12.61 -0.44
N CYS A 340 -25.33 12.89 -1.68
CA CYS A 340 -25.02 12.06 -2.84
C CYS A 340 -24.06 12.78 -3.80
N GLU A 341 -23.13 12.03 -4.39
CA GLU A 341 -22.21 12.53 -5.41
C GLU A 341 -22.13 11.54 -6.58
N ILE A 342 -22.06 12.06 -7.80
CA ILE A 342 -21.92 11.26 -9.01
C ILE A 342 -20.50 11.39 -9.57
N VAL A 343 -19.87 10.25 -9.83
CA VAL A 343 -18.60 10.15 -10.57
C VAL A 343 -18.86 9.36 -11.85
N PRO A 344 -18.91 10.03 -13.01
CA PRO A 344 -19.15 9.35 -14.28
C PRO A 344 -17.99 8.43 -14.64
N GLY A 345 -18.31 7.37 -15.39
CA GLY A 345 -17.36 6.41 -15.92
C GLY A 345 -17.35 6.39 -17.45
N VAL A 346 -16.43 5.61 -18.01
CA VAL A 346 -16.46 5.28 -19.44
C VAL A 346 -17.65 4.36 -19.72
N SER A 347 -18.44 4.63 -20.76
CA SER A 347 -19.60 3.79 -21.08
C SER A 347 -19.18 2.35 -21.39
N ALA A 348 -19.98 1.37 -20.96
CA ALA A 348 -19.70 -0.05 -21.19
C ALA A 348 -19.59 -0.41 -22.69
N GLY A 349 -20.21 0.38 -23.57
CA GLY A 349 -20.11 0.21 -25.03
C GLY A 349 -18.83 0.77 -25.66
N ILE A 350 -17.98 1.45 -24.89
CA ILE A 350 -16.70 2.00 -25.36
C ILE A 350 -15.60 1.04 -24.91
N HIS A 351 -15.20 0.15 -25.82
CA HIS A 351 -14.04 -0.72 -25.62
C HIS A 351 -12.79 -0.10 -26.26
N PRO A 352 -11.58 -0.35 -25.72
CA PRO A 352 -10.35 0.03 -26.38
C PRO A 352 -10.25 -0.74 -27.71
N VAL A 353 -10.40 -0.02 -28.82
CA VAL A 353 -10.26 -0.55 -30.18
C VAL A 353 -9.03 0.13 -30.80
N PRO A 354 -8.11 -0.62 -31.43
CA PRO A 354 -7.01 -0.01 -32.18
C PRO A 354 -7.56 1.02 -33.18
N ALA A 355 -6.97 2.21 -33.25
CA ALA A 355 -7.48 3.32 -34.09
C ALA A 355 -7.76 2.90 -35.55
N ARG A 356 -6.98 1.96 -36.08
CA ARG A 356 -7.15 1.38 -37.44
C ARG A 356 -8.44 0.58 -37.63
N ARG A 357 -9.05 0.09 -36.55
CA ARG A 357 -10.29 -0.70 -36.53
C ARG A 357 -11.50 0.10 -36.04
N ALA A 358 -11.29 1.30 -35.52
CA ALA A 358 -12.35 2.14 -34.96
C ALA A 358 -13.21 2.85 -36.03
N GLY A 359 -12.90 2.69 -37.32
CA GLY A 359 -13.70 3.26 -38.42
C GLY A 359 -13.80 4.80 -38.40
N LEU A 360 -12.91 5.46 -37.66
CA LEU A 360 -12.94 6.91 -37.46
C LEU A 360 -12.63 7.61 -38.79
N ARG A 361 -13.62 8.35 -39.30
CA ARG A 361 -13.41 9.28 -40.42
C ARG A 361 -12.90 10.60 -39.86
N PRO A 362 -11.92 11.27 -40.52
CA PRO A 362 -11.53 12.62 -40.14
C PRO A 362 -12.77 13.52 -40.14
N VAL A 363 -13.00 14.24 -39.05
CA VAL A 363 -13.99 15.31 -39.03
C VAL A 363 -13.39 16.48 -39.81
N ASP A 364 -14.03 16.84 -40.92
CA ASP A 364 -13.56 17.92 -41.77
C ASP A 364 -13.85 19.27 -41.07
N GLY A 365 -12.90 19.74 -40.25
CA GLY A 365 -13.05 20.90 -39.36
C GLY A 365 -13.38 22.23 -40.05
N ARG A 366 -13.48 22.25 -41.39
CA ARG A 366 -13.95 23.41 -42.17
C ARG A 366 -15.49 23.54 -42.20
N ALA A 367 -16.23 22.47 -41.90
CA ALA A 367 -17.70 22.50 -41.89
C ALA A 367 -18.28 23.18 -40.62
N GLU A 368 -17.73 22.86 -39.44
CA GLU A 368 -18.19 23.44 -38.16
C GLU A 368 -17.83 24.94 -38.02
N VAL A 369 -16.66 25.35 -38.52
CA VAL A 369 -16.24 26.77 -38.49
C VAL A 369 -17.11 27.66 -39.39
N ARG A 370 -17.74 27.10 -40.44
CA ARG A 370 -18.69 27.85 -41.28
C ARG A 370 -20.08 28.00 -40.64
N ALA A 371 -20.50 27.04 -39.82
CA ALA A 371 -21.77 27.11 -39.10
C ALA A 371 -21.72 28.16 -37.96
N LEU A 372 -20.58 28.24 -37.25
CA LEU A 372 -20.36 29.21 -36.17
C LEU A 372 -20.14 30.65 -36.62
N ARG A 373 -19.86 30.90 -37.91
CA ARG A 373 -19.72 32.26 -38.48
C ARG A 373 -21.01 32.82 -39.08
N ARG A 374 -22.11 32.06 -39.08
CA ARG A 374 -23.43 32.47 -39.60
C ARG A 374 -24.51 32.61 -38.52
N ALA A 375 -24.16 32.40 -37.26
CA ALA A 375 -24.91 32.83 -36.08
C ALA A 375 -24.23 34.11 -35.55
#